data_AF-A0A1Y2AJQ0-F1
#
_entry.id   AF-A0A1Y2AJQ0-F1
#
_cell.length_a   1.000
_cell.length_b   1.000
_cell.length_c   1.000
_cell.angle_alpha   90.00
_cell.angle_beta   90.00
_cell.angle_gamma   90.00
#
_symmetry.space_group_name_H-M   'P 1'
#
loop_
_entity.id
_entity.type
_entity.pdbx_description
1 polymer ?
#
loop_
_entity_poly.entity_id
_entity_poly.type
_entity_poly.pdbx_seq_one_letter_code
_entity_poly.pdbx_strand_id
1 'polypeptide(L)'
;MGFSKDFCLNGLRIGVTISYSKTVMAAIQKICFLTCIPTNIDNILVNILSDEEWTDNFIINNNRKLYKSYSHLTNSLNAHGIPYVKGDSGFFIYIDLHQARIDEYDLW
;
A
#
# COMPACT_ATOMS: atom_id res chain seq x y z
N MET A 1 -2.32 -8.62 2.58
CA MET A 1 -1.65 -7.31 2.70
C MET A 1 -0.16 -7.54 2.68
N GLY A 2 0.63 -6.61 2.13
CA GLY A 2 2.03 -6.88 1.85
C GLY A 2 2.88 -5.64 2.06
N PHE A 3 4.09 -5.84 2.57
CA PHE A 3 5.05 -4.79 2.92
C PHE A 3 5.32 -3.79 1.80
N SER A 4 5.11 -4.19 0.55
CA SER A 4 5.24 -3.31 -0.61
C SER A 4 4.28 -2.12 -0.61
N LYS A 5 3.06 -2.28 -0.08
CA LYS A 5 2.03 -1.22 -0.07
C LYS A 5 1.98 -0.49 1.27
N ASP A 6 2.15 -1.22 2.36
CA ASP A 6 1.97 -0.65 3.70
C ASP A 6 3.26 0.02 4.21
N PHE A 7 4.44 -0.53 3.88
CA PHE A 7 5.75 -0.04 4.31
C PHE A 7 6.61 0.54 3.17
N CYS A 8 6.05 0.64 1.95
CA CYS A 8 6.79 1.05 0.75
C CYS A 8 8.02 0.17 0.44
N LEU A 9 8.07 -1.07 0.93
CA LEU A 9 9.20 -2.00 0.75
C LEU A 9 9.04 -2.89 -0.48
N ASN A 10 8.63 -2.32 -1.61
CA ASN A 10 8.40 -3.08 -2.85
C ASN A 10 9.66 -3.78 -3.38
N GLY A 11 10.84 -3.19 -3.15
CA GLY A 11 12.13 -3.72 -3.56
C GLY A 11 12.63 -4.91 -2.76
N LEU A 12 12.11 -5.13 -1.54
CA LEU A 12 12.57 -6.21 -0.65
C LEU A 12 11.87 -7.55 -0.91
N ARG A 13 10.81 -7.56 -1.73
CA ARG A 13 10.08 -8.77 -2.17
C ARG A 13 9.62 -9.67 -1.01
N ILE A 14 9.18 -9.05 0.09
CA ILE A 14 8.70 -9.76 1.28
C ILE A 14 7.19 -10.01 1.13
N GLY A 15 6.79 -11.27 1.25
CA GLY A 15 5.40 -11.71 1.30
C GLY A 15 5.16 -12.64 2.47
N VAL A 16 4.07 -12.42 3.20
CA VAL A 16 3.68 -13.26 4.34
C VAL A 16 2.32 -13.88 4.04
N THR A 17 2.20 -15.20 4.25
CA THR A 17 0.93 -15.92 4.12
C THR A 17 0.55 -16.50 5.47
N ILE A 18 -0.67 -16.17 5.92
CA ILE A 18 -1.23 -16.67 7.17
C ILE A 18 -2.42 -17.55 6.81
N SER A 19 -2.42 -18.80 7.29
CA SER A 19 -3.53 -19.74 7.09
C SER A 19 -3.74 -20.58 8.34
N TYR A 20 -5.00 -20.77 8.72
CA TYR A 20 -5.38 -21.64 9.85
C TYR A 20 -5.37 -23.14 9.48
N SER A 21 -5.32 -23.47 8.19
CA SER A 21 -5.30 -24.86 7.73
C SER A 21 -3.87 -25.39 7.68
N LYS A 22 -3.59 -26.41 8.51
CA LYS A 22 -2.28 -27.09 8.53
C LYS A 22 -1.91 -27.69 7.18
N THR A 23 -2.90 -28.18 6.42
CA THR A 23 -2.69 -28.74 5.08
C THR A 23 -2.24 -27.66 4.09
N VAL A 24 -2.86 -26.47 4.15
CA VAL A 24 -2.49 -25.34 3.30
C VAL A 24 -1.11 -24.82 3.68
N MET A 25 -0.80 -24.70 4.97
CA MET A 25 0.53 -24.31 5.44
C MET A 25 1.61 -25.29 4.98
N ALA A 26 1.38 -26.60 5.08
CA ALA A 26 2.36 -27.60 4.65
C ALA A 26 2.62 -27.56 3.13
N ALA A 27 1.59 -27.29 2.33
CA ALA A 27 1.74 -27.11 0.87
C ALA A 27 2.54 -25.84 0.56
N ILE A 28 2.20 -24.72 1.21
CA ILE A 28 2.90 -23.44 1.04
C ILE A 28 4.37 -23.57 1.44
N GLN A 29 4.67 -24.23 2.56
CA GLN A 29 6.05 -24.41 3.03
C GLN A 29 6.93 -25.13 2.00
N LYS A 30 6.38 -26.11 1.27
CA LYS A 30 7.10 -26.79 0.19
C LYS A 30 7.37 -25.88 -1.02
N ILE A 31 6.45 -24.96 -1.31
CA ILE A 31 6.58 -23.99 -2.42
C ILE A 31 7.56 -22.86 -2.03
N CYS A 32 7.50 -22.39 -0.78
CA CYS A 32 8.31 -21.30 -0.25
C CYS A 32 9.82 -21.57 -0.28
N PHE A 33 10.25 -22.84 -0.34
CA PHE A 33 11.66 -23.19 -0.49
C PHE A 33 12.31 -22.51 -1.72
N LEU A 34 11.56 -22.33 -2.80
CA LEU A 34 12.04 -21.69 -4.04
C LEU A 34 11.95 -20.15 -4.02
N THR A 35 11.27 -19.57 -3.02
CA THR A 35 11.01 -18.13 -2.91
C THR A 35 11.45 -17.58 -1.55
N CYS A 36 12.39 -18.24 -0.90
CA CYS A 36 12.86 -17.86 0.43
C CYS A 36 13.54 -16.49 0.39
N ILE A 37 13.27 -15.65 1.38
CA ILE A 37 13.94 -14.36 1.51
C ILE A 37 15.36 -14.56 2.06
N PRO A 38 16.33 -13.75 1.65
CA PRO A 38 17.67 -13.75 2.24
C PRO A 38 17.63 -13.41 3.75
N THR A 39 18.48 -14.05 4.55
CA THR A 39 18.53 -13.85 6.02
C THR A 39 18.78 -12.39 6.43
N ASN A 40 19.50 -11.60 5.62
CA ASN A 40 19.69 -10.18 5.87
C ASN A 40 18.38 -9.38 5.76
N ILE A 41 17.49 -9.75 4.83
CA ILE A 41 16.17 -9.12 4.69
C ILE A 41 15.25 -9.54 5.85
N ASP A 42 15.36 -10.79 6.28
CA ASP A 42 14.63 -11.30 7.45
C ASP A 42 15.03 -10.55 8.73
N ASN A 43 16.33 -10.36 8.98
CA ASN A 43 16.82 -9.57 10.13
C ASN A 43 16.37 -8.10 10.08
N ILE A 44 16.36 -7.47 8.91
CA ILE A 44 15.84 -6.11 8.74
C ILE A 44 14.35 -6.07 9.09
N LEU A 45 13.59 -7.04 8.60
CA LEU A 45 12.16 -7.15 8.87
C LEU A 45 11.88 -7.33 10.36
N VAL A 46 12.62 -8.22 11.04
CA VAL A 46 12.50 -8.44 12.48
C VAL A 46 12.82 -7.17 13.25
N ASN A 47 13.89 -6.45 12.91
CA ASN A 47 14.25 -5.20 13.60
C ASN A 47 13.16 -4.13 13.43
N ILE A 48 12.60 -4.00 12.23
CA ILE A 48 11.52 -3.04 11.97
C ILE A 48 10.26 -3.41 12.76
N LEU A 49 9.87 -4.68 12.74
CA LEU A 49 8.63 -5.15 13.38
C LEU A 49 8.73 -5.27 14.90
N SER A 50 9.94 -5.41 15.45
CA SER A 50 10.15 -5.47 16.90
C SER A 50 10.12 -4.09 17.55
N ASP A 51 10.30 -3.02 16.77
CA ASP A 51 10.18 -1.64 17.23
C ASP A 51 8.72 -1.17 17.04
N GLU A 52 7.89 -1.47 18.05
CA GLU A 52 6.47 -1.12 18.06
C GLU A 52 6.26 0.40 18.02
N GLU A 53 7.05 1.16 18.78
CA GLU A 53 6.95 2.63 18.83
C GLU A 53 7.27 3.25 17.46
N TRP A 54 8.33 2.78 16.80
CA TRP A 54 8.65 3.23 15.45
C TRP A 54 7.56 2.85 14.45
N THR A 55 7.04 1.62 14.54
CA THR A 55 6.01 1.11 13.62
C THR A 55 4.71 1.91 13.74
N ASP A 56 4.26 2.19 14.96
CA ASP A 56 3.06 2.99 15.21
C ASP A 56 3.22 4.42 14.68
N ASN A 57 4.36 5.05 14.99
CA ASN A 57 4.68 6.39 14.49
C ASN A 57 4.76 6.43 12.96
N PHE A 58 5.32 5.38 12.34
CA PHE A 58 5.37 5.24 10.89
C PHE A 58 3.96 5.18 10.29
N ILE A 59 3.08 4.33 10.82
CA ILE A 59 1.69 4.17 10.35
C ILE A 59 0.93 5.50 10.47
N ILE A 60 1.01 6.16 11.63
CA ILE A 60 0.33 7.45 11.87
C ILE A 60 0.82 8.51 10.87
N ASN A 61 2.13 8.63 10.68
CA ASN A 61 2.69 9.63 9.79
C ASN A 61 2.39 9.31 8.31
N ASN A 62 2.39 8.03 7.93
CA ASN A 62 2.03 7.59 6.58
C ASN A 62 0.56 7.95 6.27
N ASN A 63 -0.36 7.61 7.17
CA ASN A 63 -1.79 7.97 7.04
C ASN A 63 -1.99 9.48 6.96
N ARG A 64 -1.29 10.26 7.79
CA ARG A 64 -1.37 11.73 7.75
C ARG A 64 -0.91 12.30 6.41
N LYS A 65 0.18 11.78 5.85
CA LYS A 65 0.69 12.19 4.53
C LYS A 65 -0.28 11.79 3.42
N LEU A 66 -0.81 10.57 3.46
CA LEU A 66 -1.82 10.10 2.52
C LEU A 66 -3.06 10.96 2.53
N TYR A 67 -3.58 11.27 3.72
CA TYR A 67 -4.73 12.15 3.87
C TYR A 67 -4.47 13.55 3.33
N LYS A 68 -3.27 14.11 3.56
CA LYS A 68 -2.88 15.41 3.01
C LYS A 68 -2.88 15.39 1.48
N SER A 69 -2.28 14.38 0.86
CA SER A 69 -2.26 14.22 -0.60
C SER A 69 -3.65 14.00 -1.18
N TYR A 70 -4.46 13.17 -0.53
CA TYR A 70 -5.86 12.93 -0.90
C TYR A 70 -6.67 14.23 -0.84
N SER A 71 -6.55 15.00 0.24
CA SER A 71 -7.23 16.28 0.41
C SER A 71 -6.81 17.29 -0.66
N HIS A 72 -5.52 17.35 -0.99
CA HIS A 72 -5.02 18.24 -2.02
C HIS A 72 -5.58 17.87 -3.41
N LEU A 73 -5.56 16.58 -3.77
CA LEU A 73 -6.07 16.10 -5.05
C LEU A 73 -7.59 16.30 -5.17
N THR A 74 -8.34 15.89 -4.16
CA THR A 74 -9.82 16.05 -4.15
C THR A 74 -10.26 17.50 -4.18
N ASN A 75 -9.55 18.41 -3.52
CA ASN A 75 -9.81 19.85 -3.64
C ASN A 75 -9.58 20.36 -5.06
N SER A 76 -8.52 19.90 -5.74
CA SER A 76 -8.27 20.25 -7.14
C SER A 76 -9.37 19.72 -8.07
N LEU A 77 -9.75 18.44 -7.92
CA LEU A 77 -10.83 17.82 -8.69
C LEU A 77 -12.16 18.57 -8.50
N ASN A 78 -12.48 18.92 -7.25
CA ASN A 78 -13.67 19.72 -6.94
C ASN A 78 -13.64 21.11 -7.60
N ALA A 79 -12.48 21.79 -7.60
CA ALA A 79 -12.33 23.09 -8.23
C ALA A 79 -12.52 23.05 -9.76
N HIS A 80 -12.18 21.93 -10.39
CA HIS A 80 -12.37 21.70 -11.84
C HIS A 80 -13.70 21.00 -12.17
N GLY A 81 -14.56 20.73 -11.17
CA GLY A 81 -15.84 20.06 -11.37
C GLY A 81 -15.73 18.60 -11.82
N ILE A 82 -14.59 17.94 -11.57
CA ILE A 82 -14.34 16.55 -11.98
C ILE A 82 -14.93 15.60 -10.93
N PRO A 83 -15.90 14.75 -11.31
CA PRO A 83 -16.46 13.77 -10.40
C PRO A 83 -15.45 12.65 -10.09
N TYR A 84 -15.45 12.18 -8.85
CA TYR A 84 -14.59 11.08 -8.40
C TYR A 84 -15.29 10.23 -7.33
N VAL A 85 -14.85 8.98 -7.20
CA VAL A 85 -15.31 8.06 -6.15
C VAL A 85 -14.54 8.36 -4.87
N LYS A 86 -15.26 8.66 -3.79
CA LYS A 86 -14.66 8.88 -2.47
C LYS A 86 -14.00 7.59 -1.99
N GLY A 87 -12.68 7.62 -1.86
CA GLY A 87 -11.89 6.53 -1.29
C GLY A 87 -11.67 6.74 0.20
N ASP A 88 -11.69 5.65 0.97
CA ASP A 88 -11.40 5.66 2.41
C ASP A 88 -10.00 5.10 2.74
N SER A 89 -9.39 4.39 1.79
CA SER A 89 -8.04 3.84 1.94
C SER A 89 -7.36 3.64 0.59
N GLY A 90 -6.03 3.51 0.62
CA GLY A 90 -5.20 3.26 -0.56
C GLY A 90 -4.48 4.50 -1.09
N PHE A 91 -3.83 4.33 -2.24
CA PHE A 91 -2.94 5.32 -2.85
C PHE A 91 -3.51 5.94 -4.14
N PHE A 92 -4.76 5.64 -4.47
CA PHE A 92 -5.36 5.96 -5.75
C PHE A 92 -6.78 6.52 -5.56
N ILE A 93 -7.22 7.36 -6.49
CA ILE A 93 -8.59 7.85 -6.58
C ILE A 93 -9.13 7.45 -7.95
N TYR A 94 -10.37 7.00 -8.00
CA TYR A 94 -11.06 6.73 -9.25
C TYR A 94 -11.81 7.99 -9.69
N ILE A 95 -11.44 8.55 -10.84
CA ILE A 95 -12.03 9.76 -11.41
C ILE A 95 -12.85 9.41 -12.66
N ASP A 96 -13.92 10.16 -12.91
CA ASP A 96 -14.72 10.04 -14.13
C ASP A 96 -14.48 11.27 -15.02
N LEU A 97 -13.67 11.06 -16.06
CA LEU A 97 -13.33 12.09 -17.05
C LEU A 97 -14.37 12.21 -18.17
N HIS A 98 -15.22 11.19 -18.37
CA HIS A 98 -16.26 11.23 -19.40
C HIS A 98 -17.30 12.29 -19.07
N GLN A 99 -17.68 12.39 -17.79
CA GLN A 99 -18.60 13.42 -17.32
C GLN A 99 -17.95 14.81 -17.28
N ALA A 100 -16.63 14.89 -17.07
CA ALA A 100 -15.90 16.15 -16.97
C ALA A 100 -15.72 16.88 -18.32
N ARG A 101 -15.82 16.17 -19.46
CA ARG A 101 -15.53 16.70 -20.82
C ARG A 101 -14.15 17.36 -20.92
N ILE A 102 -13.18 16.89 -20.15
CA ILE A 102 -11.80 17.37 -20.13
C ILE A 102 -10.96 16.44 -20.99
N ASP A 103 -10.17 17.01 -21.91
CA ASP A 103 -9.20 16.27 -22.71
C ASP A 103 -8.06 15.76 -21.82
N GLU A 104 -7.56 14.55 -22.07
CA GLU A 104 -6.53 13.88 -21.23
C GLU A 104 -5.24 14.71 -21.06
N TYR A 105 -5.02 15.67 -21.95
CA TYR A 105 -3.86 16.57 -21.98
C TYR A 105 -3.92 17.75 -21.00
N ASP A 106 -5.10 18.11 -20.47
CA ASP A 106 -5.26 19.24 -19.53
C ASP A 106 -4.98 18.85 -18.07
N LEU A 107 -4.66 17.57 -17.81
CA LEU A 107 -4.43 17.01 -16.47
C LEU A 107 -2.95 16.98 -16.04
N TRP A 108 -2.02 17.42 -16.91
CA TRP A 108 -0.57 17.39 -16.68
C TRP A 108 0.08 18.78 -16.69
#